data_AF-A0A840IVZ2-F1
#
_entry.id   AF-A0A840IVZ2-F1
#
_cell.length_a   1.000
_cell.length_b   1.000
_cell.length_c   1.000
_cell.angle_alpha   90.00
_cell.angle_beta   90.00
_cell.angle_gamma   90.00
#
_symmetry.space_group_name_H-M   'P 1'
#
loop_
_entity.id
_entity.type
_entity.pdbx_description
1 polymer ?
#
loop_
_entity_poly.entity_id
_entity_poly.type
_entity_poly.pdbx_seq_one_letter_code
_entity_poly.pdbx_strand_id
1 'polypeptide(L)'
;MPQNALDNPLVLPMLGLLVESPRHQYALLRELRTRYAFLPVKTATVYTLVQTLARQGLVAVAEEDERPEVSLTEAGFADFRERVERQLSESDPNVGARFVIALAYVGVLPRERAVRLLRDRADALRADRRALAETIGKAGLAELQMVEAHFLESRLRHDAGWLTRLATRLEAGELD
;
A
#
# COMPACT_ATOMS: atom_id res chain seq x y z
N MET A 1 15.40 11.36 5.16
CA MET A 1 14.14 12.14 5.12
C MET A 1 13.64 12.09 3.69
N PRO A 2 12.33 11.87 3.43
CA PRO A 2 11.84 11.93 2.05
C PRO A 2 12.14 13.32 1.48
N GLN A 3 12.79 13.38 0.31
CA GLN A 3 13.13 14.63 -0.38
C GLN A 3 11.87 15.39 -0.85
N ASN A 4 10.75 14.67 -0.99
CA ASN A 4 9.44 15.21 -1.25
C ASN A 4 8.48 14.79 -0.13
N ALA A 5 7.77 15.73 0.50
CA ALA A 5 6.78 15.44 1.54
C ALA A 5 5.68 14.46 1.06
N LEU A 6 5.42 14.41 -0.24
CA LEU A 6 4.47 13.48 -0.86
C LEU A 6 4.93 12.00 -0.89
N ASP A 7 6.20 11.72 -0.59
CA ASP A 7 6.72 10.35 -0.48
C ASP A 7 6.51 9.74 0.91
N ASN A 8 5.95 10.52 1.82
CA ASN A 8 5.65 10.08 3.18
C ASN A 8 4.67 8.90 3.14
N PRO A 9 4.93 7.80 3.88
CA PRO A 9 4.06 6.62 3.88
C PRO A 9 2.64 6.88 4.39
N LEU A 10 2.39 8.03 5.05
CA LEU A 10 1.06 8.44 5.49
C LEU A 10 0.21 9.04 4.36
N VAL A 11 0.80 9.45 3.22
CA VAL A 11 0.05 10.07 2.12
C VAL A 11 -0.97 9.12 1.52
N LEU A 12 -0.57 7.91 1.14
CA LEU A 12 -1.50 6.94 0.54
C LEU A 12 -2.68 6.59 1.47
N PRO A 13 -2.48 6.23 2.76
CA PRO A 13 -3.59 5.93 3.63
C PRO A 13 -4.42 7.17 3.99
N MET A 14 -3.84 8.38 4.01
CA MET A 14 -4.62 9.62 4.14
C MET A 14 -5.59 9.82 2.98
N LEU A 15 -5.10 9.75 1.75
CA LEU A 15 -5.92 9.88 0.55
C LEU A 15 -6.98 8.78 0.50
N GLY A 16 -6.60 7.54 0.80
CA GLY A 16 -7.53 6.41 0.79
C GLY A 16 -8.62 6.50 1.84
N LEU A 17 -8.33 7.04 3.04
CA LEU A 17 -9.40 7.40 3.97
C LEU A 17 -10.31 8.43 3.30
N LEU A 18 -9.77 9.53 2.77
CA LEU A 18 -10.59 10.59 2.14
C LEU A 18 -11.42 10.14 0.92
N VAL A 19 -11.06 9.04 0.26
CA VAL A 19 -11.91 8.36 -0.74
C VAL A 19 -13.20 7.84 -0.11
N GLU A 20 -13.13 7.27 1.09
CA GLU A 20 -14.29 6.70 1.78
C GLU A 20 -15.27 7.80 2.25
N SER A 21 -14.73 8.92 2.75
CA SER A 21 -15.54 10.08 3.12
C SER A 21 -14.66 11.32 3.38
N PRO A 22 -15.19 12.54 3.16
CA PRO A 22 -14.63 13.75 3.76
C PRO A 22 -14.53 13.62 5.29
N ARG A 23 -13.49 14.23 5.89
CA ARG A 23 -13.21 14.16 7.34
C ARG A 23 -12.43 15.37 7.83
N HIS A 24 -12.65 15.78 9.07
CA HIS A 24 -11.76 16.73 9.77
C HIS A 24 -10.37 16.10 10.04
N GLN A 25 -9.33 16.95 10.12
CA GLN A 25 -7.95 16.52 10.36
C GLN A 25 -7.77 15.66 11.62
N TYR A 26 -8.50 15.95 12.70
CA TYR A 26 -8.44 15.15 13.93
C TYR A 26 -9.03 13.75 13.73
N ALA A 27 -10.15 13.63 13.01
CA ALA A 27 -10.74 12.35 12.68
C ALA A 27 -9.81 11.54 11.78
N LEU A 28 -9.20 12.18 10.77
CA LEU A 28 -8.20 11.57 9.91
C LEU A 28 -6.99 11.05 10.71
N LEU A 29 -6.47 11.86 11.64
CA LEU A 29 -5.37 11.45 12.54
C LEU A 29 -5.73 10.24 13.40
N ARG A 30 -6.96 10.22 13.96
CA ARG A 30 -7.45 9.12 14.78
C ARG A 30 -7.57 7.84 13.97
N GLU A 31 -8.19 7.90 12.80
CA GLU A 31 -8.32 6.75 11.90
C GLU A 31 -6.97 6.20 11.44
N LEU A 32 -6.02 7.08 11.11
CA LEU A 32 -4.66 6.66 10.78
C LEU A 32 -4.01 5.85 11.90
N ARG A 33 -4.15 6.30 13.16
CA ARG A 33 -3.59 5.61 14.32
C ARG A 33 -4.26 4.26 14.58
N THR A 34 -5.57 4.18 14.39
CA THR A 34 -6.33 2.96 14.66
C THR A 34 -6.14 1.92 13.56
N ARG A 35 -6.33 2.30 12.29
CA ARG A 35 -6.31 1.37 11.14
C ARG A 35 -4.91 1.02 10.67
N TYR A 36 -3.95 1.93 10.88
CA TYR A 36 -2.55 1.78 10.45
C TYR A 36 -1.58 1.87 11.62
N ALA A 37 -1.86 1.16 12.71
CA ALA A 37 -1.05 1.17 13.94
C ALA A 37 0.43 0.77 13.73
N PHE A 38 0.75 0.10 12.62
CA PHE A 38 2.11 -0.23 12.21
C PHE A 38 2.87 0.95 11.57
N LEU A 39 2.22 2.09 11.33
CA LEU A 39 2.86 3.31 10.83
C LEU A 39 3.13 4.30 11.99
N PRO A 40 4.29 4.99 11.99
CA PRO A 40 4.56 6.04 12.96
C PRO A 40 3.73 7.31 12.65
N VAL A 41 2.54 7.41 13.22
CA VAL A 41 1.62 8.55 12.99
C VAL A 41 1.86 9.68 14.01
N LYS A 42 2.59 10.70 13.59
CA LYS A 42 2.80 11.94 14.36
C LYS A 42 1.76 12.99 13.99
N THR A 43 1.17 13.64 15.00
CA THR A 43 0.18 14.72 14.82
C THR A 43 0.70 15.80 13.87
N ALA A 44 1.87 16.39 14.18
CA ALA A 44 2.46 17.44 13.36
C ALA A 44 2.65 17.02 11.88
N THR A 45 3.01 15.75 11.63
CA THR A 45 3.16 15.24 10.27
C THR A 45 1.84 15.24 9.52
N VAL A 46 0.74 14.78 10.13
CA VAL A 46 -0.59 14.75 9.48
C VAL A 46 -1.03 16.15 9.09
N TYR A 47 -0.90 17.13 10.00
CA TYR A 47 -1.26 18.53 9.72
C TYR A 47 -0.42 19.12 8.57
N THR A 48 0.90 18.92 8.60
CA THR A 48 1.80 19.37 7.51
C THR A 48 1.47 18.70 6.17
N LEU A 49 1.11 17.41 6.19
CA LEU A 49 0.73 16.68 4.98
C LEU A 49 -0.59 17.20 4.40
N VAL A 50 -1.61 17.47 5.22
CA VAL A 50 -2.87 18.06 4.71
C VAL A 50 -2.59 19.39 4.01
N GLN A 51 -1.80 20.28 4.62
CA GLN A 51 -1.42 21.55 4.00
C GLN A 51 -0.62 21.36 2.71
N THR A 52 0.22 20.33 2.65
CA THR A 52 0.98 20.01 1.43
C THR A 52 0.07 19.48 0.34
N LEU A 53 -0.82 18.55 0.64
CA LEU A 53 -1.79 17.98 -0.30
C LEU A 53 -2.74 19.07 -0.82
N ALA A 54 -3.17 20.00 0.04
CA ALA A 54 -4.03 21.11 -0.33
C ALA A 54 -3.34 22.07 -1.31
N ARG A 55 -2.09 22.44 -1.03
CA ARG A 55 -1.28 23.26 -1.96
C ARG A 55 -1.03 22.60 -3.31
N GLN A 56 -1.03 21.27 -3.36
CA GLN A 56 -0.90 20.49 -4.59
C GLN A 56 -2.24 20.22 -5.27
N GLY A 57 -3.35 20.73 -4.72
CA GLY A 57 -4.69 20.53 -5.26
C GLY A 57 -5.22 19.10 -5.13
N LEU A 58 -4.59 18.25 -4.32
CA LEU A 58 -5.00 16.85 -4.13
C LEU A 58 -6.11 16.70 -3.08
N VAL A 59 -6.22 17.66 -2.16
CA VAL A 59 -7.33 17.75 -1.20
C VAL A 59 -7.85 19.18 -1.16
N ALA A 60 -9.12 19.35 -0.83
CA ALA A 60 -9.71 20.63 -0.50
C ALA A 60 -9.91 20.72 1.02
N VAL A 61 -9.82 21.93 1.56
CA VAL A 61 -10.04 22.23 2.98
C VAL A 61 -11.10 23.31 3.05
N ALA A 62 -12.22 23.05 3.71
CA ALA A 62 -13.30 24.03 3.82
C ALA A 62 -12.84 25.26 4.63
N GLU A 63 -12.78 26.44 4.02
CA GLU A 63 -12.18 27.64 4.64
C GLU A 63 -13.06 28.31 5.70
N GLU A 64 -14.38 28.10 5.65
CA GLU A 64 -15.37 28.83 6.47
C GLU A 64 -15.85 28.08 7.73
N ASP A 65 -15.26 26.93 8.04
CA ASP A 65 -15.68 26.09 9.18
C ASP A 65 -14.71 26.23 10.37
N GLU A 66 -15.24 26.34 11.59
CA GLU A 66 -14.45 26.29 12.84
C GLU A 66 -13.65 24.98 12.94
N ARG A 67 -14.13 23.92 12.28
CA ARG A 67 -13.43 22.65 12.12
C ARG A 67 -13.40 22.29 10.64
N PRO A 68 -12.40 22.75 9.88
CA PRO A 68 -12.38 22.56 8.43
C PRO A 68 -12.37 21.07 8.07
N GLU A 69 -13.36 20.68 7.26
CA GLU A 69 -13.40 19.36 6.66
C GLU A 69 -12.38 19.27 5.52
N VAL A 70 -11.68 18.13 5.44
CA VAL A 70 -10.78 17.80 4.36
C VAL A 70 -11.50 16.83 3.43
N SER A 71 -11.52 17.13 2.13
CA SER A 71 -12.10 16.28 1.11
C SER A 71 -11.09 15.99 0.01
N LEU A 72 -11.22 14.83 -0.63
CA LEU A 72 -10.42 14.50 -1.80
C LEU A 72 -10.92 15.28 -3.02
N THR A 73 -10.01 15.79 -3.85
CA THR A 73 -10.36 16.39 -5.14
C THR A 73 -10.38 15.31 -6.24
N GLU A 74 -10.88 15.65 -7.43
CA GLU A 74 -10.78 14.75 -8.59
C GLU A 74 -9.32 14.44 -8.95
N ALA A 75 -8.44 15.46 -8.93
CA ALA A 75 -7.01 15.29 -9.12
C ALA A 75 -6.38 14.40 -8.02
N GLY A 76 -6.82 14.58 -6.77
CA GLY A 76 -6.43 13.73 -5.64
C GLY A 76 -6.84 12.27 -5.81
N PHE A 77 -8.03 12.02 -6.35
CA PHE A 77 -8.51 10.67 -6.64
C PHE A 77 -7.70 10.01 -7.77
N ALA A 78 -7.37 10.75 -8.82
CA ALA A 78 -6.51 10.27 -9.89
C ALA A 78 -5.10 9.93 -9.38
N ASP A 79 -4.46 10.83 -8.63
CA ASP A 79 -3.14 10.60 -8.00
C ASP A 79 -3.19 9.42 -7.02
N PHE A 80 -4.27 9.30 -6.23
CA PHE A 80 -4.47 8.16 -5.33
C PHE A 80 -4.48 6.83 -6.09
N ARG A 81 -5.28 6.73 -7.16
CA ARG A 81 -5.35 5.52 -8.01
C ARG A 81 -3.99 5.17 -8.61
N GLU A 82 -3.27 6.16 -9.14
CA GLU A 82 -1.93 5.99 -9.70
C GLU A 82 -0.96 5.47 -8.64
N ARG A 83 -0.99 6.02 -7.41
CA ARG A 83 -0.14 5.55 -6.31
C ARG A 83 -0.46 4.12 -5.90
N VAL A 84 -1.74 3.72 -5.85
CA VAL A 84 -2.12 2.34 -5.55
C VAL A 84 -1.54 1.40 -6.60
N GLU A 85 -1.76 1.70 -7.88
CA GLU A 85 -1.25 0.91 -9.00
C GLU A 85 0.29 0.79 -8.98
N ARG A 86 0.97 1.92 -8.81
CA ARG A 86 2.43 1.98 -8.75
C ARG A 86 2.98 1.18 -7.57
N GLN A 87 2.39 1.32 -6.38
CA GLN A 87 2.86 0.60 -5.20
C GLN A 87 2.58 -0.90 -5.26
N LEU A 88 1.47 -1.34 -5.85
CA LEU A 88 1.21 -2.76 -6.09
C LEU A 88 2.21 -3.38 -7.09
N SER A 89 2.67 -2.59 -8.06
CA SER A 89 3.63 -3.04 -9.08
C SER A 89 5.06 -3.07 -8.53
N GLU A 90 5.50 -1.94 -7.97
CA GLU A 90 6.93 -1.65 -7.74
C GLU A 90 7.38 -1.90 -6.30
N SER A 91 6.48 -1.81 -5.32
CA SER A 91 6.91 -1.93 -3.92
C SER A 91 7.23 -3.37 -3.57
N ASP A 92 8.34 -3.57 -2.86
CA ASP A 92 8.67 -4.84 -2.26
C ASP A 92 7.75 -5.11 -1.04
N PRO A 93 6.93 -6.18 -1.03
CA PRO A 93 6.11 -6.59 0.11
C PRO A 93 6.92 -6.87 1.38
N ASN A 94 8.23 -7.12 1.24
CA ASN A 94 9.13 -7.37 2.35
C ASN A 94 9.72 -6.10 2.96
N VAL A 95 9.61 -4.95 2.28
CA VAL A 95 10.24 -3.69 2.68
C VAL A 95 9.19 -2.63 2.98
N GLY A 96 8.99 -2.37 4.27
CA GLY A 96 8.06 -1.35 4.75
C GLY A 96 6.60 -1.72 4.51
N ALA A 97 5.73 -0.71 4.52
CA ALA A 97 4.28 -0.92 4.51
C ALA A 97 3.58 -0.50 3.21
N ARG A 98 4.33 0.01 2.21
CA ARG A 98 3.74 0.59 0.99
C ARG A 98 2.86 -0.40 0.24
N PHE A 99 3.39 -1.60 -0.02
CA PHE A 99 2.63 -2.65 -0.70
C PHE A 99 1.34 -3.02 0.04
N VAL A 100 1.44 -3.26 1.36
CA VAL A 100 0.28 -3.65 2.19
C VAL A 100 -0.78 -2.55 2.24
N ILE A 101 -0.36 -1.29 2.32
CA ILE A 101 -1.29 -0.15 2.29
C ILE A 101 -1.97 -0.06 0.91
N ALA A 102 -1.23 -0.19 -0.19
CA ALA A 102 -1.81 -0.17 -1.52
C ALA A 102 -2.80 -1.32 -1.74
N LEU A 103 -2.49 -2.50 -1.21
CA LEU A 103 -3.36 -3.66 -1.21
C LEU A 103 -4.69 -3.41 -0.48
N ALA A 104 -4.69 -2.64 0.61
CA ALA A 104 -5.90 -2.25 1.33
C ALA A 104 -6.88 -1.42 0.47
N TYR A 105 -6.41 -0.86 -0.63
CA TYR A 105 -7.17 0.00 -1.53
C TYR A 105 -7.27 -0.56 -2.95
N VAL A 106 -6.97 -1.85 -3.16
CA VAL A 106 -7.02 -2.49 -4.49
C VAL A 106 -8.36 -2.32 -5.21
N GLY A 107 -9.46 -2.22 -4.46
CA GLY A 107 -10.82 -2.02 -4.99
C GLY A 107 -11.06 -0.68 -5.69
N VAL A 108 -10.15 0.30 -5.56
CA VAL A 108 -10.25 1.57 -6.31
C VAL A 108 -9.90 1.41 -7.80
N LEU A 109 -9.20 0.34 -8.15
CA LEU A 109 -8.78 0.05 -9.52
C LEU A 109 -9.88 -0.70 -10.28
N PRO A 110 -9.94 -0.56 -11.62
CA PRO A 110 -10.77 -1.44 -12.44
C PRO A 110 -10.41 -2.90 -12.16
N ARG A 111 -11.43 -3.77 -12.03
CA ARG A 111 -11.26 -5.17 -11.62
C ARG A 111 -10.20 -5.88 -12.45
N GLU A 112 -10.24 -5.74 -13.77
CA GLU A 112 -9.30 -6.38 -14.68
C GLU A 112 -7.87 -5.86 -14.47
N ARG A 113 -7.70 -4.58 -14.12
CA ARG A 113 -6.38 -4.02 -13.82
C ARG A 113 -5.85 -4.55 -12.49
N ALA A 114 -6.68 -4.58 -11.45
CA ALA A 114 -6.33 -5.15 -10.16
C ALA A 114 -5.89 -6.62 -10.27
N VAL A 115 -6.68 -7.44 -10.98
CA VAL A 115 -6.37 -8.87 -11.21
C VAL A 115 -5.02 -9.03 -11.92
N ARG A 116 -4.76 -8.26 -12.98
CA ARG A 116 -3.47 -8.31 -13.69
C ARG A 116 -2.31 -7.96 -12.78
N LEU A 117 -2.38 -6.84 -12.06
CA LEU A 117 -1.31 -6.40 -11.15
C LEU A 117 -0.99 -7.44 -10.06
N LEU A 118 -2.01 -8.06 -9.47
CA LEU A 118 -1.82 -9.09 -8.45
C LEU A 118 -1.20 -10.36 -9.02
N ARG A 119 -1.57 -10.76 -10.25
CA ARG A 119 -0.98 -11.90 -10.95
C ARG A 119 0.48 -11.64 -11.31
N ASP A 120 0.76 -10.49 -11.92
CA ASP A 120 2.12 -10.08 -12.29
C ASP A 120 3.04 -10.08 -11.05
N ARG A 121 2.53 -9.53 -9.93
CA ARG A 121 3.26 -9.55 -8.66
C ARG A 121 3.48 -10.97 -8.12
N ALA A 122 2.45 -11.83 -8.18
CA ALA A 122 2.59 -13.21 -7.76
C ALA A 122 3.64 -13.97 -8.60
N ASP A 123 3.72 -13.70 -9.90
CA ASP A 123 4.70 -14.30 -10.80
C ASP A 123 6.12 -13.82 -10.54
N ALA A 124 6.30 -12.53 -10.25
CA ALA A 124 7.59 -11.99 -9.79
C ALA A 124 8.06 -12.70 -8.51
N LEU A 125 7.20 -12.83 -7.50
CA LEU A 125 7.53 -13.52 -6.25
C LEU A 125 7.84 -15.02 -6.47
N ARG A 126 7.19 -15.68 -7.44
CA ARG A 126 7.53 -17.06 -7.84
C ARG A 126 8.89 -17.15 -8.51
N ALA A 127 9.29 -16.13 -9.27
CA ALA A 127 10.61 -16.07 -9.89
C ALA A 127 11.70 -15.87 -8.81
N ASP A 128 11.49 -14.93 -7.89
CA ASP A 128 12.38 -14.70 -6.75
C ASP A 128 12.55 -15.95 -5.89
N ARG A 129 11.44 -16.64 -5.60
CA ARG A 129 11.47 -17.91 -4.85
C ARG A 129 12.28 -18.98 -5.57
N ARG A 130 12.13 -19.11 -6.89
CA ARG A 130 12.88 -20.08 -7.70
C ARG A 130 14.38 -19.80 -7.64
N ALA A 131 14.77 -18.54 -7.81
CA ALA A 131 16.18 -18.13 -7.71
C ALA A 131 16.77 -18.41 -6.31
N LEU A 132 16.01 -18.13 -5.25
CA LEU A 132 16.44 -18.41 -3.88
C LEU A 132 16.55 -19.92 -3.60
N ALA A 133 15.58 -20.70 -4.05
CA ALA A 133 15.60 -22.16 -3.90
C ALA A 133 16.80 -22.80 -4.63
N GLU A 134 17.16 -22.31 -5.83
CA GLU A 134 18.38 -22.74 -6.52
C GLU A 134 19.65 -22.38 -5.74
N THR A 135 19.69 -21.21 -5.11
CA THR A 135 20.82 -20.77 -4.29
C THR A 135 21.02 -21.68 -3.08
N ILE A 136 19.94 -21.98 -2.37
CA ILE A 136 19.93 -22.93 -1.25
C ILE A 136 20.43 -24.31 -1.71
N GLY A 137 19.88 -24.81 -2.83
CA GLY A 137 20.26 -26.14 -3.35
C GLY A 137 21.72 -26.24 -3.77
N LYS A 138 22.30 -25.17 -4.35
CA LYS A 138 23.71 -25.13 -4.78
C LYS A 138 24.69 -24.99 -3.62
N ALA A 139 24.29 -24.38 -2.51
CA ALA A 139 25.18 -24.17 -1.37
C ALA A 139 25.62 -25.49 -0.72
N GLY A 140 24.78 -26.53 -0.76
CA GLY A 140 25.09 -27.83 -0.14
C GLY A 140 25.28 -27.78 1.37
N LEU A 141 24.79 -26.71 2.02
CA LEU A 141 24.85 -26.49 3.46
C LEU A 141 23.62 -27.10 4.16
N ALA A 142 23.73 -27.37 5.45
CA ALA A 142 22.58 -27.79 6.25
C ALA A 142 21.56 -26.66 6.39
N GLU A 143 20.27 -26.99 6.51
CA GLU A 143 19.18 -26.01 6.65
C GLU A 143 19.44 -25.00 7.78
N LEU A 144 19.94 -25.46 8.93
CA LEU A 144 20.24 -24.58 10.07
C LEU A 144 21.28 -23.50 9.73
N GLN A 145 22.19 -23.77 8.79
CA GLN A 145 23.22 -22.82 8.35
C GLN A 145 22.70 -21.80 7.34
N MET A 146 21.48 -22.00 6.81
CA MET A 146 20.82 -21.11 5.85
C MET A 146 19.36 -20.83 6.27
N VAL A 147 19.10 -20.84 7.58
CA VAL A 147 17.73 -20.80 8.12
C VAL A 147 16.96 -19.56 7.66
N GLU A 148 17.65 -18.43 7.49
CA GLU A 148 17.11 -17.20 6.95
C GLU A 148 16.67 -17.35 5.49
N ALA A 149 17.43 -18.07 4.66
CA ALA A 149 17.08 -18.31 3.27
C ALA A 149 15.84 -19.21 3.17
N HIS A 150 15.76 -20.25 3.99
CA HIS A 150 14.57 -21.11 4.09
C HIS A 150 13.33 -20.35 4.58
N PHE A 151 13.49 -19.46 5.57
CA PHE A 151 12.44 -18.57 6.03
C PHE A 151 11.92 -17.67 4.90
N LEU A 152 12.83 -17.03 4.16
CA LEU A 152 12.48 -16.15 3.05
C LEU A 152 11.83 -16.91 1.88
N GLU A 153 12.31 -18.11 1.53
CA GLU A 153 11.71 -18.96 0.49
C GLU A 153 10.26 -19.33 0.85
N SER A 154 10.02 -19.71 2.11
CA SER A 154 8.68 -20.04 2.60
C SER A 154 7.74 -18.84 2.57
N ARG A 155 8.24 -17.64 2.92
CA ARG A 155 7.48 -16.39 2.84
C ARG A 155 7.11 -16.03 1.40
N LEU A 156 8.06 -16.08 0.47
CA LEU A 156 7.80 -15.82 -0.96
C LEU A 156 6.73 -16.77 -1.52
N ARG A 157 6.76 -18.05 -1.11
CA ARG A 157 5.73 -19.03 -1.45
C ARG A 157 4.36 -18.63 -0.91
N HIS A 158 4.29 -18.23 0.35
CA HIS A 158 3.05 -17.78 0.97
C HIS A 158 2.46 -16.58 0.24
N ASP A 159 3.26 -15.53 0.04
CA ASP A 159 2.85 -14.26 -0.55
C ASP A 159 2.35 -14.46 -1.99
N ALA A 160 3.11 -15.20 -2.82
CA ALA A 160 2.68 -15.52 -4.18
C ALA A 160 1.37 -16.30 -4.23
N GLY A 161 1.21 -17.28 -3.33
CA GLY A 161 -0.01 -18.08 -3.23
C GLY A 161 -1.20 -17.24 -2.77
N TRP A 162 -0.99 -16.35 -1.80
CA TRP A 162 -2.03 -15.47 -1.28
C TRP A 162 -2.51 -14.48 -2.33
N LEU A 163 -1.60 -13.80 -3.04
CA LEU A 163 -1.94 -12.85 -4.10
C LEU A 163 -2.68 -13.52 -5.26
N THR A 164 -2.29 -14.74 -5.62
CA THR A 164 -2.99 -15.52 -6.65
C THR A 164 -4.43 -15.81 -6.26
N ARG A 165 -4.65 -16.26 -5.01
CA ARG A 165 -6.01 -16.51 -4.50
C ARG A 165 -6.83 -15.24 -4.47
N LEU A 166 -6.26 -14.11 -4.04
CA LEU A 166 -6.95 -12.83 -4.05
C LEU A 166 -7.36 -12.45 -5.48
N ALA A 167 -6.44 -12.56 -6.44
CA ALA A 167 -6.73 -12.26 -7.84
C ALA A 167 -7.86 -13.13 -8.41
N THR A 168 -7.86 -14.44 -8.12
CA THR A 168 -8.94 -15.35 -8.53
C THR A 168 -10.29 -14.94 -7.94
N ARG A 169 -10.33 -14.63 -6.64
CA ARG A 169 -11.58 -14.19 -5.97
C ARG A 169 -12.09 -12.86 -6.51
N LEU A 170 -11.19 -11.92 -6.79
CA LEU A 170 -11.51 -10.65 -7.44
C LEU A 170 -12.07 -10.85 -8.85
N GLU A 171 -11.45 -11.70 -9.66
CA GLU A 171 -11.91 -12.01 -11.01
C GLU A 171 -13.29 -12.66 -11.02
N ALA A 172 -13.56 -13.53 -10.04
CA ALA A 172 -14.85 -14.19 -9.85
C ALA A 172 -15.93 -13.29 -9.21
N GLY A 173 -15.59 -12.08 -8.75
CA GLY A 173 -16.54 -11.18 -8.07
C GLY A 173 -16.95 -11.66 -6.67
N GLU A 174 -16.13 -12.48 -5.99
CA GLU A 174 -16.42 -13.05 -4.67
C GLU A 174 -16.10 -12.13 -3.49
N LEU A 175 -15.72 -10.87 -3.78
CA LEU A 175 -15.33 -9.87 -2.78
C LEU A 175 -16.26 -8.66 -2.76
N ASP A 176 -17.28 -8.64 -3.61
CA ASP A 176 -18.28 -7.57 -3.74
C ASP A 176 -19.56 -7.90 -2.95
#